data_AF-L7FP36-F1
#
_entry.id   AF-L7FP36-F1
#
_cell.length_a   1.000
_cell.length_b   1.000
_cell.length_c   1.000
_cell.angle_alpha   90.00
_cell.angle_beta   90.00
_cell.angle_gamma   90.00
#
_symmetry.space_group_name_H-M   'P 1'
#
loop_
_entity.id
_entity.type
_entity.pdbx_description
1 polymer ?
#
loop_
_entity_poly.entity_id
_entity_poly.type
_entity_poly.pdbx_seq_one_letter_code
_entity_poly.pdbx_strand_id
1 'polypeptide(L)'
;MSFMYKYPSSFCVEVYGQTKLEKRKQDEMKYTQKKREMRDLESYQQALLLALLNTNFGFSIEHPGKKSKVTATSPRLVSLFSGNEEIELGKVAKEQCELVMEEEIKKGLGQATALRRFEKNKRVFTQNLLFDICSEVGFYLESKPSRKSKKSKQIERIRKIGINGKTVFTQDDIVLIGKKLNEILIQKIVKEKKCVFAAGEFNVFNAFKKEKAERKNNSC
;
A
#
# COMPACT_ATOMS: atom_id res chain seq x y z
N MET A 1 54.57 -56.64 -15.52
CA MET A 1 54.63 -55.72 -16.66
C MET A 1 53.26 -55.67 -17.30
N SER A 2 52.45 -54.66 -16.97
CA SER A 2 51.20 -54.40 -17.68
C SER A 2 51.08 -52.90 -17.86
N PHE A 3 50.80 -52.51 -19.10
CA PHE A 3 51.03 -51.19 -19.67
C PHE A 3 50.10 -50.13 -19.08
N MET A 4 50.72 -49.03 -18.63
CA MET A 4 50.06 -47.72 -18.54
C MET A 4 49.56 -47.32 -19.92
N TYR A 5 48.27 -47.03 -20.04
CA TYR A 5 47.76 -46.08 -21.03
C TYR A 5 47.41 -44.78 -20.33
N LYS A 6 47.91 -43.67 -20.88
CA LYS A 6 47.80 -42.32 -20.35
C LYS A 6 47.10 -41.44 -21.40
N TYR A 7 46.13 -40.65 -20.91
CA TYR A 7 45.48 -39.45 -21.49
C TYR A 7 44.18 -39.63 -22.32
N PRO A 8 43.23 -38.65 -22.33
CA PRO A 8 43.41 -37.23 -21.97
C PRO A 8 42.39 -36.57 -21.01
N SER A 9 42.89 -35.47 -20.45
CA SER A 9 42.25 -34.19 -20.11
C SER A 9 40.80 -33.95 -20.58
N SER A 10 40.09 -33.20 -19.73
CA SER A 10 38.92 -32.36 -20.01
C SER A 10 37.56 -33.04 -20.18
N PHE A 11 36.77 -33.02 -19.09
CA PHE A 11 35.40 -32.55 -19.17
C PHE A 11 34.93 -32.12 -17.77
N CYS A 12 35.19 -30.85 -17.42
CA CYS A 12 34.40 -30.18 -16.40
C CYS A 12 32.96 -30.11 -16.92
N VAL A 13 32.08 -30.99 -16.43
CA VAL A 13 30.64 -30.74 -16.57
C VAL A 13 30.25 -29.83 -15.41
N GLU A 14 30.21 -28.54 -15.67
CA GLU A 14 29.39 -27.61 -14.90
C GLU A 14 27.93 -28.08 -14.99
N VAL A 15 27.45 -28.81 -13.99
CA VAL A 15 26.02 -29.14 -13.85
C VAL A 15 25.33 -27.94 -13.19
N TYR A 16 25.18 -26.83 -13.93
CA TYR A 16 24.31 -25.73 -13.50
C TYR A 16 22.92 -25.91 -14.12
N GLY A 17 22.14 -26.82 -13.55
CA GLY A 17 20.72 -26.96 -13.82
C GLY A 17 19.94 -27.00 -12.51
N GLN A 18 19.30 -25.90 -12.11
CA GLN A 18 18.37 -25.91 -10.98
C GLN A 18 17.30 -26.98 -11.20
N THR A 19 17.04 -27.80 -10.18
CA THR A 19 16.00 -28.81 -10.26
C THR A 19 14.63 -28.14 -10.39
N LYS A 20 13.69 -28.80 -11.08
CA LYS A 20 12.31 -28.30 -11.27
C LYS A 20 11.62 -27.94 -9.96
N LEU A 21 11.96 -28.63 -8.86
CA LEU A 21 11.43 -28.38 -7.53
C LEU A 21 12.01 -27.10 -6.90
N GLU A 22 13.31 -26.86 -7.04
CA GLU A 22 13.98 -25.65 -6.56
C GLU A 22 13.45 -24.40 -7.27
N LYS A 23 13.27 -24.48 -8.59
CA LYS A 23 12.69 -23.39 -9.37
C LYS A 23 11.28 -23.04 -8.91
N ARG A 24 10.42 -24.04 -8.65
CA ARG A 24 9.05 -23.83 -8.10
C ARG A 24 9.08 -23.14 -6.73
N LYS A 25 9.94 -23.59 -5.82
CA LYS A 25 10.11 -22.96 -4.50
C LYS A 25 10.57 -21.51 -4.64
N GLN A 26 11.52 -21.24 -5.55
CA GLN A 26 12.01 -19.89 -5.80
C GLN A 26 10.91 -18.97 -6.34
N ASP A 27 10.06 -19.46 -7.24
CA ASP A 27 8.95 -18.71 -7.80
C ASP A 27 7.86 -18.41 -6.74
N GLU A 28 7.56 -19.37 -5.87
CA GLU A 28 6.63 -19.19 -4.74
C GLU A 28 7.14 -18.13 -3.74
N MET A 29 8.43 -18.15 -3.42
CA MET A 29 9.06 -17.15 -2.57
C MET A 29 8.97 -15.75 -3.20
N LYS A 30 9.34 -15.62 -4.49
CA LYS A 30 9.24 -14.36 -5.23
C LYS A 30 7.80 -13.83 -5.28
N TYR A 31 6.83 -14.70 -5.54
CA TYR A 31 5.42 -14.33 -5.56
C TYR A 31 4.93 -13.83 -4.20
N THR A 32 5.31 -14.54 -3.13
CA THR A 32 4.94 -14.17 -1.75
C THR A 32 5.55 -12.83 -1.36
N GLN A 33 6.83 -12.61 -1.69
CA GLN A 33 7.53 -11.36 -1.42
C GLN A 33 6.88 -10.18 -2.16
N LYS A 34 6.64 -10.33 -3.47
CA LYS A 34 5.94 -9.31 -4.26
C LYS A 34 4.56 -8.99 -3.69
N LYS A 35 3.81 -10.00 -3.25
CA LYS A 35 2.49 -9.79 -2.62
C LYS A 35 2.58 -8.96 -1.34
N ARG A 36 3.65 -9.12 -0.54
CA ARG A 36 3.91 -8.32 0.65
C ARG A 36 4.25 -6.88 0.29
N GLU A 37 5.17 -6.68 -0.65
CA GLU A 37 5.54 -5.35 -1.14
C GLU A 37 4.33 -4.57 -1.67
N MET A 38 3.43 -5.23 -2.40
CA MET A 38 2.19 -4.60 -2.86
C MET A 38 1.27 -4.19 -1.69
N ARG A 39 1.19 -4.99 -0.62
CA ARG A 39 0.41 -4.66 0.57
C ARG A 39 1.02 -3.49 1.33
N ASP A 40 2.34 -3.42 1.38
CA ASP A 40 3.08 -2.35 2.04
C ASP A 40 2.93 -1.04 1.28
N LEU A 41 3.08 -1.07 -0.05
CA LEU A 41 2.84 0.06 -0.93
C LEU A 41 1.44 0.65 -0.74
N GLU A 42 0.41 -0.20 -0.62
CA GLU A 42 -0.94 0.27 -0.34
C GLU A 42 -1.01 1.02 1.00
N SER A 43 -0.34 0.55 2.06
CA SER A 43 -0.29 1.24 3.35
C SER A 43 0.44 2.58 3.27
N TYR A 44 1.54 2.63 2.52
CA TYR A 44 2.36 3.82 2.34
C TYR A 44 1.64 4.88 1.50
N GLN A 45 0.99 4.48 0.41
CA GLN A 45 0.14 5.36 -0.40
C GLN A 45 -0.97 5.98 0.45
N GLN A 46 -1.67 5.19 1.27
CA GLN A 46 -2.74 5.71 2.11
C GLN A 46 -2.23 6.76 3.11
N ALA A 47 -1.10 6.50 3.77
CA ALA A 47 -0.50 7.45 4.71
C ALA A 47 -0.09 8.75 4.01
N LEU A 48 0.45 8.66 2.79
CA LEU A 48 0.81 9.82 2.00
C LEU A 48 -0.41 10.64 1.56
N LEU A 49 -1.48 9.98 1.08
CA LEU A 49 -2.73 10.65 0.71
C LEU A 49 -3.34 11.39 1.91
N LEU A 50 -3.34 10.77 3.10
CA LEU A 50 -3.81 11.43 4.32
C LEU A 50 -2.97 12.67 4.64
N ALA A 51 -1.65 12.59 4.53
CA ALA A 51 -0.77 13.73 4.77
C ALA A 51 -0.92 14.86 3.73
N LEU A 52 -1.27 14.51 2.49
CA LEU A 52 -1.59 15.48 1.43
C LEU A 52 -2.91 16.20 1.73
N LEU A 53 -3.96 15.45 2.00
CA LEU A 53 -5.27 16.01 2.38
C LEU A 53 -5.18 16.82 3.67
N ASN A 54 -4.31 16.43 4.59
CA ASN A 54 -4.19 17.13 5.86
C ASN A 54 -3.67 18.57 5.73
N THR A 55 -3.25 19.02 4.54
CA THR A 55 -3.05 20.44 4.27
C THR A 55 -4.30 21.28 4.54
N ASN A 56 -5.48 20.75 4.18
CA ASN A 56 -6.76 21.48 4.22
C ASN A 56 -7.86 20.77 5.04
N PHE A 57 -7.66 19.49 5.38
CA PHE A 57 -8.65 18.66 6.07
C PHE A 57 -8.10 18.13 7.40
N GLY A 58 -8.94 18.05 8.42
CA GLY A 58 -8.67 17.18 9.57
C GLY A 58 -9.12 15.75 9.29
N PHE A 59 -8.59 14.79 10.04
CA PHE A 59 -9.00 13.40 9.90
C PHE A 59 -8.92 12.65 11.23
N SER A 60 -9.70 11.58 11.35
CA SER A 60 -9.66 10.69 12.51
C SER A 60 -9.35 9.26 12.09
N ILE A 61 -8.45 8.62 12.84
CA ILE A 61 -8.01 7.24 12.61
C ILE A 61 -8.11 6.42 13.88
N GLU A 62 -8.32 5.12 13.74
CA GLU A 62 -8.40 4.18 14.84
C GLU A 62 -7.48 2.97 14.65
N HIS A 63 -7.29 2.25 15.75
CA HIS A 63 -6.46 1.06 15.78
C HIS A 63 -7.01 -0.01 14.84
N PRO A 64 -6.18 -0.54 13.92
CA PRO A 64 -6.60 -1.61 13.05
C PRO A 64 -6.83 -2.87 13.89
N GLY A 65 -7.99 -3.50 13.79
CA GLY A 65 -8.35 -4.64 14.64
C GLY A 65 -7.35 -5.80 14.58
N LYS A 66 -6.68 -6.02 13.45
CA LYS A 66 -5.59 -7.00 13.30
C LYS A 66 -4.32 -6.31 12.81
N LYS A 67 -3.27 -6.33 13.62
CA LYS A 67 -1.93 -5.87 13.23
C LYS A 67 -1.19 -6.98 12.50
N SER A 68 -0.62 -6.66 11.35
CA SER A 68 0.22 -7.61 10.61
C SER A 68 1.62 -7.64 11.23
N LYS A 69 2.20 -8.84 11.37
CA LYS A 69 3.60 -9.03 11.77
C LYS A 69 4.57 -8.96 10.59
N VAL A 70 4.06 -9.03 9.35
CA VAL A 70 4.85 -9.30 8.14
C VAL A 70 4.76 -8.16 7.12
N THR A 71 3.70 -7.35 7.18
CA THR A 71 3.44 -6.23 6.26
C THR A 71 3.11 -4.97 7.04
N ALA A 72 3.35 -3.81 6.44
CA ALA A 72 2.99 -2.52 6.97
C ALA A 72 1.47 -2.48 7.22
N THR A 73 1.13 -2.08 8.43
CA THR A 73 -0.26 -2.00 8.87
C THR A 73 -0.84 -0.66 8.43
N SER A 74 -1.98 -0.68 7.73
CA SER A 74 -2.68 0.57 7.37
C SER A 74 -3.53 1.04 8.56
N PRO A 75 -3.51 2.32 8.93
CA PRO A 75 -4.44 2.86 9.92
C PRO A 75 -5.88 2.74 9.40
N ARG A 76 -6.85 2.50 10.29
CA ARG A 76 -8.25 2.50 9.90
C ARG A 76 -8.76 3.94 9.93
N LEU A 77 -9.07 4.49 8.75
CA LEU A 77 -9.67 5.81 8.63
C LEU A 77 -11.14 5.77 9.05
N VAL A 78 -11.52 6.66 9.95
CA VAL A 78 -12.88 6.79 10.46
C VAL A 78 -13.58 7.93 9.74
N SER A 79 -13.03 9.14 9.82
CA SER A 79 -13.60 10.32 9.16
C SER A 79 -12.56 11.30 8.62
N LEU A 80 -13.00 12.11 7.67
CA LEU A 80 -12.32 13.29 7.12
C LEU A 80 -13.25 14.49 7.35
N PHE A 81 -12.73 15.61 7.82
CA PHE A 81 -13.57 16.78 8.16
C PHE A 81 -12.89 18.09 7.77
N SER A 82 -13.69 19.09 7.43
CA SER A 82 -13.25 20.46 7.17
C SER A 82 -14.32 21.44 7.62
N GLY A 83 -13.97 22.31 8.58
CA GLY A 83 -14.96 23.19 9.22
C GLY A 83 -16.10 22.39 9.85
N ASN A 84 -17.32 22.62 9.36
CA ASN A 84 -18.54 21.95 9.84
C ASN A 84 -18.93 20.71 9.01
N GLU A 85 -18.18 20.39 7.95
CA GLU A 85 -18.43 19.25 7.10
C GLU A 85 -17.61 18.05 7.55
N GLU A 86 -18.26 16.89 7.70
CA GLU A 86 -17.62 15.62 8.03
C GLU A 86 -18.08 14.53 7.08
N ILE A 87 -17.12 13.79 6.55
CA ILE A 87 -17.34 12.58 5.79
C ILE A 87 -16.90 11.40 6.66
N GLU A 88 -17.84 10.59 7.10
CA GLU A 88 -17.57 9.33 7.79
C GLU A 88 -17.13 8.25 6.79
N LEU A 89 -15.89 8.34 6.27
CA LEU A 89 -15.39 7.41 5.25
C LEU A 89 -15.51 5.93 5.67
N GLY A 90 -15.35 5.63 6.96
CA GLY A 90 -15.52 4.27 7.48
C GLY A 90 -16.93 3.72 7.30
N LYS A 91 -17.95 4.58 7.46
CA LYS A 91 -19.37 4.24 7.30
C LYS A 91 -19.75 4.14 5.84
N VAL A 92 -19.36 5.14 5.03
CA VAL A 92 -19.61 5.14 3.57
C VAL A 92 -19.00 3.89 2.91
N ALA A 93 -17.75 3.55 3.25
CA ALA A 93 -17.08 2.38 2.70
C ALA A 93 -17.77 1.05 3.11
N LYS A 94 -18.31 1.00 4.33
CA LYS A 94 -19.06 -0.14 4.84
C LYS A 94 -20.36 -0.32 4.06
N GLU A 95 -21.21 0.70 4.02
CA GLU A 95 -22.51 0.67 3.34
C GLU A 95 -22.37 0.28 1.86
N GLN A 96 -21.43 0.90 1.15
CA GLN A 96 -21.18 0.60 -0.27
C GLN A 96 -20.71 -0.83 -0.52
N CYS A 97 -19.97 -1.43 0.41
CA CYS A 97 -19.44 -2.78 0.25
C CYS A 97 -20.38 -3.87 0.79
N GLU A 98 -21.25 -3.54 1.76
CA GLU A 98 -22.25 -4.46 2.30
C GLU A 98 -23.29 -4.83 1.24
N LEU A 99 -23.77 -3.87 0.45
CA LEU A 99 -24.69 -4.12 -0.67
C LEU A 99 -24.16 -5.19 -1.63
N VAL A 100 -22.88 -5.10 -1.98
CA VAL A 100 -22.20 -6.06 -2.87
C VAL A 100 -22.07 -7.43 -2.19
N MET A 101 -21.72 -7.45 -0.90
CA MET A 101 -21.57 -8.69 -0.14
C MET A 101 -22.89 -9.46 -0.04
N GLU A 102 -23.98 -8.77 0.28
CA GLU A 102 -25.31 -9.36 0.38
C GLU A 102 -25.78 -9.93 -0.95
N GLU A 103 -25.55 -9.22 -2.05
CA GLU A 103 -25.87 -9.71 -3.38
C GLU A 103 -25.06 -10.96 -3.75
N GLU A 104 -23.76 -11.00 -3.42
CA GLU A 104 -22.92 -12.18 -3.63
C GLU A 104 -23.42 -13.38 -2.81
N ILE A 105 -23.84 -13.18 -1.55
CA ILE A 105 -24.41 -14.22 -0.69
C ILE A 105 -25.73 -14.74 -1.28
N LYS A 106 -26.62 -13.83 -1.72
CA LYS A 106 -27.89 -14.20 -2.38
C LYS A 106 -27.65 -15.04 -3.65
N LYS A 107 -26.54 -14.79 -4.37
CA LYS A 107 -26.10 -15.58 -5.53
C LYS A 107 -25.39 -16.90 -5.17
N GLY A 108 -25.39 -17.29 -3.90
CA GLY A 108 -24.84 -18.57 -3.44
C GLY A 108 -23.36 -18.54 -3.04
N LEU A 109 -22.75 -17.37 -2.87
CA LEU A 109 -21.38 -17.30 -2.35
C LEU A 109 -21.38 -17.61 -0.85
N GLY A 110 -20.53 -18.54 -0.42
CA GLY A 110 -20.39 -18.87 1.00
C GLY A 110 -19.98 -17.65 1.85
N GLN A 111 -20.61 -17.51 3.02
CA GLN A 111 -20.49 -16.36 3.91
C GLN A 111 -19.04 -15.97 4.24
N ALA A 112 -18.18 -16.94 4.58
CA ALA A 112 -16.78 -16.68 4.88
C ALA A 112 -16.01 -16.06 3.69
N THR A 113 -16.34 -16.47 2.46
CA THR A 113 -15.72 -15.91 1.25
C THR A 113 -16.26 -14.51 0.96
N ALA A 114 -17.56 -14.30 1.16
CA ALA A 114 -18.21 -13.00 1.00
C ALA A 114 -17.61 -11.97 1.98
N LEU A 115 -17.50 -12.31 3.27
CA LEU A 115 -16.90 -11.46 4.30
C LEU A 115 -15.44 -11.09 3.99
N ARG A 116 -14.65 -12.06 3.50
CA ARG A 116 -13.27 -11.80 3.08
C ARG A 116 -13.19 -10.84 1.89
N ARG A 117 -14.12 -10.92 0.94
CA ARG A 117 -14.20 -9.99 -0.20
C ARG A 117 -14.67 -8.61 0.23
N PHE A 118 -15.65 -8.55 1.13
CA PHE A 118 -16.14 -7.34 1.75
C PHE A 118 -15.01 -6.54 2.40
N GLU A 119 -14.24 -7.15 3.31
CA GLU A 119 -13.13 -6.47 3.98
C GLU A 119 -12.06 -5.97 3.00
N LYS A 120 -11.78 -6.76 1.95
CA LYS A 120 -10.87 -6.33 0.88
C LYS A 120 -11.43 -5.13 0.11
N ASN A 121 -12.69 -5.18 -0.28
CA ASN A 121 -13.34 -4.14 -1.07
C ASN A 121 -13.49 -2.84 -0.28
N LYS A 122 -13.82 -2.92 1.01
CA LYS A 122 -13.91 -1.76 1.91
C LYS A 122 -12.59 -0.99 1.93
N ARG A 123 -11.46 -1.70 2.08
CA ARG A 123 -10.12 -1.08 2.03
C ARG A 123 -9.81 -0.46 0.67
N VAL A 124 -10.13 -1.14 -0.43
CA VAL A 124 -9.92 -0.61 -1.78
C VAL A 124 -10.77 0.64 -2.02
N PHE A 125 -12.02 0.62 -1.58
CA PHE A 125 -12.93 1.75 -1.68
C PHE A 125 -12.38 2.96 -0.93
N THR A 126 -11.94 2.80 0.33
CA THR A 126 -11.35 3.90 1.10
C THR A 126 -10.13 4.49 0.41
N GLN A 127 -9.23 3.67 -0.16
CA GLN A 127 -8.06 4.20 -0.86
C GLN A 127 -8.41 4.94 -2.15
N ASN A 128 -9.32 4.40 -2.95
CA ASN A 128 -9.74 5.07 -4.18
C ASN A 128 -10.49 6.37 -3.85
N LEU A 129 -11.32 6.40 -2.80
CA LEU A 129 -11.99 7.62 -2.38
C LEU A 129 -10.99 8.69 -1.93
N LEU A 130 -9.93 8.32 -1.19
CA LEU A 130 -8.85 9.27 -0.86
C LEU A 130 -8.12 9.78 -2.10
N PHE A 131 -7.91 8.91 -3.09
CA PHE A 131 -7.34 9.27 -4.38
C PHE A 131 -8.23 10.29 -5.12
N ASP A 132 -9.54 10.04 -5.15
CA ASP A 132 -10.52 10.91 -5.80
C ASP A 132 -10.57 12.29 -5.11
N ILE A 133 -10.63 12.31 -3.77
CA ILE A 133 -10.63 13.57 -2.99
C ILE A 133 -9.32 14.35 -3.22
N CYS A 134 -8.16 13.69 -3.21
CA CYS A 134 -6.89 14.35 -3.54
C CYS A 134 -6.92 14.97 -4.94
N SER A 135 -7.51 14.27 -5.91
CA SER A 135 -7.61 14.77 -7.28
C SER A 135 -8.50 16.02 -7.35
N GLU A 136 -9.62 15.99 -6.65
CA GLU A 136 -10.59 17.10 -6.60
C GLU A 136 -10.01 18.36 -5.95
N VAL A 137 -9.18 18.21 -4.92
CA VAL A 137 -8.60 19.35 -4.18
C VAL A 137 -7.35 19.94 -4.86
N GLY A 138 -7.00 19.48 -6.06
CA GLY A 138 -5.98 20.09 -6.92
C GLY A 138 -4.65 19.33 -7.02
N PHE A 139 -4.57 18.08 -6.55
CA PHE A 139 -3.41 17.23 -6.80
C PHE A 139 -3.55 16.48 -8.13
N TYR A 140 -2.49 16.47 -8.93
CA TYR A 140 -2.42 15.61 -10.10
C TYR A 140 -1.86 14.23 -9.69
N LEU A 141 -2.65 13.17 -9.87
CA LEU A 141 -2.25 11.81 -9.53
C LEU A 141 -2.14 10.94 -10.79
N GLU A 142 -0.92 10.50 -11.12
CA GLU A 142 -0.71 9.50 -12.18
C GLU A 142 -0.80 8.11 -11.55
N SER A 143 -1.81 7.30 -11.92
CA SER A 143 -1.99 5.96 -11.38
C SER A 143 -2.05 4.86 -12.45
N LYS A 144 -1.89 3.62 -12.00
CA LYS A 144 -2.22 2.42 -12.78
C LYS A 144 -3.15 1.52 -11.97
N PRO A 145 -4.37 1.23 -12.45
CA PRO A 145 -5.27 0.36 -11.73
C PRO A 145 -4.70 -1.06 -11.63
N SER A 146 -5.01 -1.75 -10.54
CA SER A 146 -4.65 -3.16 -10.37
C SER A 146 -5.33 -4.05 -11.43
N ARG A 147 -4.85 -5.29 -11.60
CA ARG A 147 -5.45 -6.21 -12.58
C ARG A 147 -6.94 -6.42 -12.27
N LYS A 148 -7.80 -6.25 -13.27
CA LYS A 148 -9.24 -6.50 -13.17
C LYS A 148 -9.50 -7.92 -12.69
N SER A 149 -10.38 -8.04 -11.70
CA SER A 149 -10.77 -9.29 -11.08
C SER A 149 -12.30 -9.34 -11.00
N LYS A 150 -12.89 -10.49 -11.32
CA LYS A 150 -14.34 -10.72 -11.12
C LYS A 150 -14.75 -10.75 -9.64
N LYS A 151 -13.78 -10.73 -8.70
CA LYS A 151 -13.98 -11.01 -7.27
C LYS A 151 -13.75 -9.80 -6.35
N SER A 152 -13.18 -8.71 -6.86
CA SER A 152 -12.83 -7.54 -6.02
C SER A 152 -12.63 -6.30 -6.86
N LYS A 153 -12.90 -5.14 -6.26
CA LYS A 153 -12.62 -3.82 -6.86
C LYS A 153 -11.14 -3.67 -7.21
N GLN A 154 -10.86 -2.90 -8.27
CA GLN A 154 -9.50 -2.51 -8.66
C GLN A 154 -9.04 -1.37 -7.75
N ILE A 155 -7.76 -1.39 -7.41
CA ILE A 155 -7.14 -0.37 -6.56
C ILE A 155 -6.26 0.51 -7.42
N GLU A 156 -6.34 1.81 -7.21
CA GLU A 156 -5.46 2.77 -7.87
C GLU A 156 -4.06 2.72 -7.26
N ARG A 157 -3.05 2.52 -8.12
CA ARG A 157 -1.64 2.48 -7.69
C ARG A 157 -0.93 3.71 -8.22
N ILE A 158 -0.62 4.60 -7.30
CA ILE A 158 -0.07 5.91 -7.60
C ILE A 158 1.39 5.75 -7.95
N ARG A 159 1.77 6.32 -9.09
CA ARG A 159 3.13 6.35 -9.63
C ARG A 159 3.79 7.70 -9.45
N LYS A 160 3.01 8.76 -9.61
CA LYS A 160 3.47 10.14 -9.43
C LYS A 160 2.38 11.01 -8.84
N ILE A 161 2.81 12.01 -8.09
CA ILE A 161 1.95 13.06 -7.54
C ILE A 161 2.54 14.40 -7.94
N GLY A 162 1.72 15.28 -8.48
CA GLY A 162 2.07 16.62 -8.88
C GLY A 162 1.13 17.68 -8.34
N ILE A 163 1.61 18.92 -8.35
CA ILE A 163 0.86 20.13 -7.95
C ILE A 163 1.21 21.22 -8.95
N ASN A 164 0.22 21.95 -9.45
CA ASN A 164 0.42 23.07 -10.39
C ASN A 164 1.32 22.70 -11.60
N GLY A 165 1.06 21.53 -12.19
CA GLY A 165 1.80 21.02 -13.36
C GLY A 165 3.22 20.52 -13.08
N LYS A 166 3.69 20.51 -11.83
CA LYS A 166 5.02 20.00 -11.45
C LYS A 166 4.91 18.70 -10.67
N THR A 167 5.72 17.70 -11.04
CA THR A 167 5.87 16.48 -10.25
C THR A 167 6.54 16.79 -8.92
N VAL A 168 5.90 16.41 -7.82
CA VAL A 168 6.40 16.61 -6.45
C VAL A 168 6.92 15.30 -5.86
N PHE A 169 6.21 14.20 -6.11
CA PHE A 169 6.58 12.87 -5.61
C PHE A 169 6.63 11.85 -6.75
N THR A 170 7.75 11.13 -6.83
CA THR A 170 7.92 9.94 -7.67
C THR A 170 7.47 8.67 -6.94
N GLN A 171 7.48 7.52 -7.63
CA GLN A 171 7.18 6.21 -7.04
C GLN A 171 8.09 5.91 -5.83
N ASP A 172 9.38 6.23 -5.93
CA ASP A 172 10.35 5.98 -4.87
C ASP A 172 10.11 6.91 -3.67
N ASP A 173 9.74 8.16 -3.94
CA ASP A 173 9.35 9.10 -2.88
C ASP A 173 8.06 8.64 -2.18
N ILE A 174 7.08 8.10 -2.93
CA ILE A 174 5.85 7.54 -2.35
C ILE A 174 6.16 6.40 -1.38
N VAL A 175 7.08 5.51 -1.75
CA VAL A 175 7.50 4.39 -0.88
C VAL A 175 8.23 4.93 0.35
N LEU A 176 9.23 5.80 0.16
CA LEU A 176 10.07 6.29 1.25
C LEU A 176 9.29 7.16 2.24
N ILE A 177 8.61 8.18 1.75
CA ILE A 177 7.88 9.15 2.57
C ILE A 177 6.63 8.49 3.14
N GLY A 178 5.90 7.74 2.31
CA GLY A 178 4.71 7.02 2.75
C GLY A 178 5.02 6.01 3.86
N LYS A 179 6.19 5.37 3.84
CA LYS A 179 6.66 4.52 4.93
C LYS A 179 6.84 5.30 6.23
N LYS A 180 7.58 6.41 6.20
CA LYS A 180 7.82 7.25 7.39
C LYS A 180 6.51 7.79 7.96
N LEU A 181 5.62 8.30 7.11
CA LEU A 181 4.30 8.77 7.52
C LEU A 181 3.47 7.65 8.14
N ASN A 182 3.45 6.46 7.53
CA ASN A 182 2.73 5.31 8.06
C ASN A 182 3.26 4.92 9.45
N GLU A 183 4.58 4.90 9.64
CA GLU A 183 5.20 4.61 10.93
C GLU A 183 4.77 5.61 12.01
N ILE A 184 4.75 6.92 11.71
CA ILE A 184 4.29 7.96 12.64
C ILE A 184 2.81 7.74 13.02
N LEU A 185 1.94 7.52 12.04
CA LEU A 185 0.51 7.30 12.29
C LEU A 185 0.29 6.06 13.18
N ILE A 186 0.96 4.94 12.86
CA ILE A 186 0.81 3.70 13.63
C ILE A 186 1.36 3.86 15.04
N GLN A 187 2.49 4.55 15.23
CA GLN A 187 3.03 4.83 16.56
C GLN A 187 2.07 5.66 17.43
N LYS A 188 1.40 6.66 16.85
CA LYS A 188 0.41 7.49 17.58
C LYS A 188 -0.83 6.67 17.94
N ILE A 189 -1.38 5.91 16.99
CA ILE A 189 -2.59 5.08 17.21
C ILE A 189 -2.36 3.96 18.24
N VAL A 190 -1.19 3.34 18.26
CA VAL A 190 -0.88 2.28 19.24
C VAL A 190 -0.98 2.80 20.68
N LYS A 191 -0.70 4.09 20.91
CA LYS A 191 -0.78 4.72 22.23
C LYS A 191 -2.22 5.10 22.61
N GLU A 192 -2.97 5.68 21.68
CA GLU A 192 -4.24 6.35 22.00
C GLU A 192 -5.50 5.58 21.56
N LYS A 193 -5.37 4.44 20.85
CA LYS A 193 -6.43 3.63 20.20
C LYS A 193 -7.24 4.36 19.12
N LYS A 194 -7.52 5.65 19.29
CA LYS A 194 -8.14 6.55 18.32
C LYS A 194 -7.40 7.89 18.38
N CYS A 195 -7.03 8.42 17.23
CA CYS A 195 -6.34 9.70 17.10
C CYS A 195 -7.12 10.61 16.16
N VAL A 196 -7.16 11.89 16.50
CA VAL A 196 -7.73 12.94 15.66
C VAL A 196 -6.60 13.90 15.32
N PHE A 197 -6.50 14.27 14.05
CA PHE A 197 -5.51 15.20 13.54
C PHE A 197 -6.24 16.43 13.01
N ALA A 198 -5.87 17.61 13.52
CA ALA A 198 -6.38 18.86 12.99
C ALA A 198 -5.80 19.13 11.59
N ALA A 199 -6.47 19.97 10.81
CA ALA A 199 -5.93 20.44 9.53
C ALA A 199 -4.58 21.13 9.77
N GLY A 200 -3.58 20.76 8.98
CA GLY A 200 -2.20 21.25 9.02
C GLY A 200 -1.27 20.51 9.99
N GLU A 201 -1.78 19.70 10.91
CA GLU A 201 -0.97 19.06 11.98
C GLU A 201 0.01 18.00 11.45
N PHE A 202 -0.42 17.20 10.48
CA PHE A 202 0.28 16.08 9.86
C PHE A 202 0.62 16.36 8.39
N ASN A 203 1.25 17.51 8.13
CA ASN A 203 1.55 17.95 6.77
C ASN A 203 2.78 17.23 6.16
N VAL A 204 2.61 16.66 4.97
CA VAL A 204 3.65 15.97 4.19
C VAL A 204 4.90 16.80 3.90
N PHE A 205 4.76 18.12 3.71
CA PHE A 205 5.88 18.98 3.29
C PHE A 205 6.94 19.13 4.38
N ASN A 206 6.56 18.99 5.65
CA ASN A 206 7.51 19.01 6.76
C ASN A 206 8.41 17.75 6.73
N ALA A 207 7.81 16.58 6.49
CA ALA A 207 8.57 15.33 6.33
C ALA A 207 9.46 15.36 5.08
N PHE A 208 8.98 15.93 3.98
CA PHE A 208 9.72 15.99 2.71
C PHE A 208 10.90 16.97 2.73
N LYS A 209 10.75 18.15 3.34
CA LYS A 209 11.85 19.13 3.45
C LYS A 209 13.05 18.55 4.21
N LYS A 210 12.77 17.80 5.28
CA LYS A 210 13.80 17.10 6.07
C LYS A 210 14.56 16.07 5.22
N GLU A 211 13.85 15.28 4.41
CA GLU A 211 14.47 14.25 3.57
C GLU A 211 15.37 14.83 2.48
N LYS A 212 14.93 15.90 1.80
CA LYS A 212 15.74 16.54 0.76
C LYS A 212 17.01 17.17 1.34
N ALA A 213 16.96 17.66 2.57
CA ALA A 213 18.15 18.17 3.26
C ALA A 213 19.12 17.02 3.60
N GLU A 214 18.62 15.91 4.13
CA GLU A 214 19.43 14.72 4.46
C GLU A 214 20.07 14.08 3.22
N ARG A 215 19.35 13.99 2.09
CA ARG A 215 19.89 13.48 0.83
C ARG A 215 20.99 14.37 0.24
N LYS A 216 20.86 15.70 0.34
CA LYS A 216 21.89 16.63 -0.13
C LYS A 216 23.18 16.56 0.70
N ASN A 217 23.07 16.28 2.00
CA ASN A 217 24.23 16.17 2.89
C ASN A 217 25.00 14.87 2.71
N ASN A 218 24.35 13.80 2.23
CA ASN A 218 24.97 12.50 1.98
C ASN A 218 25.51 12.32 0.54
N SER A 219 25.38 13.36 -0.30
CA SER A 219 25.88 13.37 -1.69
C SER A 219 27.08 14.30 -1.91
N CYS A 220 27.68 14.79 -0.83
CA CYS A 220 28.95 15.53 -0.82
C CYS A 220 30.04 14.68 -0.18
#